data_AF-A0A1Z9QS35-F1
#
_entry.id   AF-A0A1Z9QS35-F1
#
_cell.length_a   1.000
_cell.length_b   1.000
_cell.length_c   1.000
_cell.angle_alpha   90.00
_cell.angle_beta   90.00
_cell.angle_gamma   90.00
#
_symmetry.space_group_name_H-M   'P 1'
#
loop_
_entity.id
_entity.type
_entity.pdbx_description
1 polymer ?
#
loop_
_entity_poly.entity_id
_entity_poly.type
_entity_poly.pdbx_seq_one_letter_code
_entity_poly.pdbx_strand_id
1 'polypeptide(L)' 'MTKLSNELNSQGASAVAKVCDITSAQAIEALVKDIDLQHQRIDVLVNCVGILRSNEPCSRSCPRSGMPA' A
#
# COMPACT_ATOMS: atom_id res chain seq x y z
N MET A 1 15.92 4.67 3.08
CA MET A 1 14.75 3.76 3.09
C MET A 1 14.77 2.84 1.88
N THR A 2 15.77 1.96 1.72
CA THR A 2 15.89 1.06 0.54
C THR A 2 16.49 -0.31 0.88
N LYS A 3 16.67 -0.63 2.16
CA LYS A 3 17.38 -1.85 2.59
C LYS A 3 16.71 -3.12 2.08
N LEU A 4 15.40 -3.24 2.28
CA LEU A 4 14.63 -4.42 1.86
C LEU A 4 14.52 -4.55 0.33
N SER A 5 14.30 -3.44 -0.39
CA SER A 5 14.27 -3.47 -1.86
C SER A 5 15.61 -3.93 -2.44
N ASN A 6 16.73 -3.49 -1.84
CA ASN A 6 18.06 -3.92 -2.27
C ASN A 6 18.30 -5.41 -1.99
N GLU A 7 17.83 -5.91 -0.85
CA GLU A 7 17.92 -7.33 -0.51
C GLU A 7 17.12 -8.20 -1.49
N LEU A 8 15.88 -7.83 -1.81
CA LEU A 8 15.07 -8.51 -2.81
C LEU A 8 15.74 -8.50 -4.20
N ASN A 9 16.31 -7.36 -4.59
CA ASN A 9 17.06 -7.25 -5.85
C ASN A 9 18.30 -8.15 -5.87
N SER A 10 19.03 -8.29 -4.75
CA SER A 10 20.17 -9.21 -4.65
C SER A 10 19.80 -10.69 -4.76
N GLN A 11 18.54 -11.03 -4.50
CA GLN A 11 17.98 -12.38 -4.65
C GLN A 11 17.41 -12.62 -6.06
N GLY A 12 17.54 -11.66 -6.98
CA GLY A 12 17.08 -11.77 -8.36
C GLY A 12 15.62 -11.34 -8.59
N ALA A 13 14.93 -10.84 -7.57
CA ALA A 13 13.63 -10.20 -7.74
C ALA A 13 13.80 -8.75 -8.26
N SER A 14 12.70 -8.11 -8.69
CA SER A 14 12.68 -6.68 -9.03
C SER A 14 11.78 -5.94 -8.03
N ALA A 15 12.38 -5.09 -7.20
CA ALA A 15 11.69 -4.35 -6.14
C ALA A 15 12.10 -2.88 -6.12
N VAL A 16 11.10 -1.99 -6.01
CA VAL A 16 11.28 -0.53 -5.91
C VAL A 16 10.54 -0.03 -4.67
N ALA A 17 11.25 0.72 -3.82
CA ALA A 17 10.65 1.42 -2.69
C ALA A 17 10.27 2.84 -3.09
N LYS A 18 8.99 3.21 -2.94
CA LYS A 18 8.47 4.57 -3.19
C LYS A 18 7.83 5.11 -1.93
N VAL A 19 8.04 6.41 -1.67
CA VAL A 19 7.35 7.13 -0.59
C VAL A 19 6.09 7.74 -1.17
N CYS A 20 4.94 7.49 -0.55
CA CYS A 20 3.66 8.03 -0.96
C CYS A 20 2.81 8.27 0.29
N ASP A 21 2.22 9.46 0.39
CA ASP A 21 1.18 9.74 1.38
C ASP A 21 -0.16 9.21 0.85
N ILE A 22 -0.58 8.07 1.37
CA ILE A 22 -1.82 7.39 0.99
C ILE A 22 -3.09 8.10 1.46
N THR A 23 -2.97 9.17 2.26
CA THR A 23 -4.10 10.03 2.62
C THR A 23 -4.36 11.12 1.57
N SER A 24 -3.40 11.34 0.66
CA SER A 24 -3.50 12.31 -0.43
C SER A 24 -3.87 11.62 -1.75
N ALA A 25 -5.09 11.90 -2.24
CA ALA A 25 -5.55 11.37 -3.53
C ALA A 25 -4.62 11.74 -4.69
N GLN A 26 -4.11 12.98 -4.70
CA GLN A 26 -3.17 13.44 -5.73
C GLN A 26 -1.85 12.67 -5.71
N ALA A 27 -1.33 12.35 -4.51
CA ALA A 27 -0.11 11.57 -4.38
C ALA A 27 -0.30 10.12 -4.86
N ILE A 28 -1.47 9.54 -4.58
CA ILE A 28 -1.84 8.20 -5.04
C ILE A 28 -1.96 8.18 -6.58
N GLU A 29 -2.66 9.15 -7.17
CA GLU A 29 -2.80 9.23 -8.64
C GLU A 29 -1.46 9.39 -9.34
N ALA A 30 -0.56 10.21 -8.79
CA ALA A 30 0.79 10.37 -9.32
C ALA A 30 1.58 9.05 -9.26
N LEU A 31 1.50 8.32 -8.14
CA LEU A 31 2.14 7.02 -7.98
C LEU A 31 1.61 5.99 -8.98
N VAL A 32 0.28 5.92 -9.15
CA VAL A 32 -0.35 4.96 -10.07
C VAL A 32 0.07 5.25 -11.51
N LYS A 33 0.08 6.52 -11.94
CA LYS A 33 0.58 6.89 -13.27
C LYS A 33 2.05 6.51 -13.47
N ASP A 34 2.89 6.72 -12.46
CA ASP A 34 4.31 6.35 -12.53
C ASP A 34 4.51 4.82 -12.63
N ILE A 35 3.68 4.03 -11.91
CA ILE A 35 3.68 2.56 -12.03
C ILE A 35 3.21 2.12 -13.42
N ASP A 36 2.15 2.73 -13.94
CA ASP A 36 1.60 2.43 -15.27
C ASP A 36 2.63 2.69 -16.37
N LEU A 37 3.35 3.81 -16.29
CA LEU A 37 4.43 4.13 -17.24
C LEU A 37 5.60 3.13 -17.18
N GLN A 38 5.92 2.59 -16.00
CA GLN A 38 7.07 1.70 -15.79
C GLN A 38 6.75 0.22 -16.04
N HIS A 39 5.51 -0.20 -15.75
CA HIS A 39 5.13 -1.62 -15.69
C HIS A 39 3.84 -1.95 -16.46
N GLN A 40 3.18 -0.98 -17.09
CA GLN A 40 1.96 -1.09 -17.91
C GLN A 40 0.68 -1.52 -17.20
N ARG A 41 0.76 -2.16 -16.02
CA ARG A 41 -0.41 -2.63 -15.25
C ARG A 41 -0.04 -2.91 -13.79
N ILE A 42 -1.08 -3.01 -12.95
CA ILE A 42 -1.00 -3.55 -11.59
C ILE A 42 -1.87 -4.82 -11.55
N ASP A 43 -1.23 -5.96 -11.30
CA ASP A 43 -1.92 -7.26 -11.20
C ASP A 43 -2.57 -7.50 -9.83
N VAL A 44 -1.87 -7.09 -8.77
CA VAL A 44 -2.24 -7.37 -7.39
C VAL A 44 -1.98 -6.13 -6.53
N LEU A 45 -2.95 -5.76 -5.70
CA LEU A 45 -2.82 -4.71 -4.70
C LEU A 45 -2.99 -5.31 -3.30
N VAL A 46 -1.99 -5.11 -2.45
CA VAL A 46 -2.07 -5.45 -1.02
C VAL A 46 -2.02 -4.16 -0.21
N ASN A 47 -3.15 -3.76 0.39
CA ASN A 47 -3.21 -2.58 1.23
C ASN A 47 -2.93 -2.95 2.70
N CYS A 48 -1.69 -2.73 3.14
CA CYS A 48 -1.26 -2.97 4.52
C CYS A 48 -1.16 -1.68 5.35
N VAL A 49 -1.71 -0.55 4.88
CA VAL A 49 -1.53 0.70 5.62
C VAL A 49 -2.43 0.75 6.85
N GLY A 50 -1.82 0.99 8.00
CA GLY A 50 -2.54 1.21 9.25
C GLY A 50 -1.58 1.63 10.36
N ILE A 51 -2.12 2.31 11.37
CA ILE A 51 -1.40 2.66 12.60
C ILE A 51 -2.22 2.08 13.75
N LEU A 52 -1.59 1.25 14.58
CA LEU A 52 -2.20 0.78 15.82
C LEU A 52 -2.03 1.85 16.90
N ARG A 53 -3.12 2.29 17.53
CA ARG A 53 -3.08 3.19 18.70
C ARG A 53 -3.30 2.39 19.97
N SER A 54 -2.43 2.59 20.96
CA SER A 54 -2.35 1.74 22.16
C SER A 54 -3.42 1.96 23.24
N ASN A 55 -4.50 2.72 22.99
CA ASN A 55 -5.44 3.06 24.06
C ASN A 55 -6.75 2.26 24.07
N GLU A 56 -7.01 1.41 23.08
CA GLU A 56 -8.24 0.60 23.08
C GLU A 56 -7.90 -0.83 22.67
N PRO A 57 -8.27 -1.86 23.46
CA PRO A 57 -8.20 -3.23 22.97
C PRO A 57 -9.06 -3.32 21.72
N CYS A 58 -8.55 -3.96 20.66
CA CYS A 58 -9.32 -4.25 19.45
C CYS A 58 -10.42 -5.27 19.80
N SER A 59 -11.49 -4.82 20.45
CA SER A 59 -12.74 -5.55 20.59
C SER A 59 -13.39 -5.52 19.22
N ARG A 60 -13.14 -6.54 18.40
CA ARG A 60 -13.74 -6.71 17.08
C ARG A 60 -15.26 -6.82 17.21
N SER A 61 -15.93 -5.69 17.18
CA SER A 61 -17.35 -5.55 16.87
C SER A 61 -17.55 -4.32 16.01
N CYS A 62 -16.90 -4.29 14.84
CA CYS A 62 -17.28 -3.36 13.77
C CYS A 62 -18.43 -4.03 13.00
N PRO A 63 -19.71 -3.63 13.16
CA PRO A 63 -20.77 -4.14 12.31
C PRO A 63 -20.50 -3.68 10.88
N ARG A 64 -20.68 -4.59 9.90
CA ARG A 64 -20.71 -4.24 8.48
C ARG A 64 -21.92 -3.37 8.22
N SER A 65 -21.82 -2.06 8.44
CA SER A 65 -22.89 -1.11 8.09
C SER A 65 -22.81 -0.81 6.60
N GLY A 66 -23.78 -1.33 5.83
CA GLY A 66 -24.15 -0.80 4.52
C GLY A 66 -23.47 -1.45 3.31
N MET A 67 -24.01 -2.58 2.84
CA MET A 67 -24.11 -2.81 1.40
C MET A 67 -25.59 -2.72 1.05
N PRO A 68 -26.03 -1.77 0.19
CA PRO A 68 -27.37 -1.86 -0.36
C PRO A 68 -27.45 -3.09 -1.27
N ALA A 69 -28.61 -3.77 -1.20
CA ALA A 69 -28.97 -4.90 -2.07
C ALA A 69 -29.14 -4.47 -3.53
#